data_AF-A0A4V6MUU3-F1
#
_entry.id   AF-A0A4V6MUU3-F1
#
_cell.length_a   1.000
_cell.length_b   1.000
_cell.length_c   1.000
_cell.angle_alpha   90.00
_cell.angle_beta   90.00
_cell.angle_gamma   90.00
#
_symmetry.space_group_name_H-M   'P 1'
#
loop_
_entity.id
_entity.type
_entity.pdbx_description
1 polymer ?
#
loop_
_entity_poly.entity_id
_entity_poly.type
_entity_poly.pdbx_seq_one_letter_code
_entity_poly.pdbx_strand_id
1 'polypeptide(L)'
;MGVLKRLDKTIIIEDDRKSEKELVEHCILEGISLNDANLENLNLSGLDFDNVFINGASFKNANLNDISSKNASFIDCDFSGASFHFCNFLRTEFENCIFENVNLRDCIGDMKNIFSVVLDTYVMSFTKTIMNLGCDSKSIEDWRKTTTDDIDDEEQKWLWKYYKELIFEIIDKRLGVKND
;
A
#
# COMPACT_ATOMS: atom_id res chain seq x y z
N MET A 1 -24.48 -26.68 12.22
CA MET A 1 -23.50 -26.49 13.32
C MET A 1 -22.44 -25.59 12.72
N GLY A 2 -22.64 -24.27 12.85
CA GLY A 2 -21.93 -23.27 12.06
C GLY A 2 -20.52 -23.04 12.57
N VAL A 3 -19.56 -22.97 11.66
CA VAL A 3 -18.16 -22.71 11.97
C VAL A 3 -17.99 -21.20 12.07
N LEU A 4 -17.71 -20.71 13.28
CA LEU A 4 -17.31 -19.33 13.57
C LEU A 4 -16.04 -18.99 12.77
N LYS A 5 -16.15 -18.16 11.71
CA LYS A 5 -14.98 -17.59 11.03
C LYS A 5 -14.52 -16.36 11.81
N ARG A 6 -13.55 -16.56 12.69
CA ARG A 6 -12.89 -15.50 13.47
C ARG A 6 -11.98 -14.67 12.55
N LEU A 7 -12.16 -13.35 12.51
CA LEU A 7 -11.14 -12.38 12.07
C LEU A 7 -10.29 -11.85 13.27
N ASP A 8 -10.18 -12.72 14.29
CA ASP A 8 -9.59 -12.57 15.64
C ASP A 8 -10.41 -11.83 16.73
N LYS A 9 -9.96 -11.91 18.00
CA LYS A 9 -10.64 -11.79 19.33
C LYS A 9 -11.83 -10.82 19.49
N THR A 10 -11.99 -9.83 18.62
CA THR A 10 -12.92 -8.69 18.78
C THR A 10 -14.08 -8.69 17.78
N ILE A 11 -13.98 -9.41 16.65
CA ILE A 11 -15.01 -9.43 15.60
C ILE A 11 -15.60 -10.84 15.50
N ILE A 12 -16.71 -11.06 16.20
CA ILE A 12 -17.52 -12.28 16.10
C ILE A 12 -18.71 -11.95 15.20
N ILE A 13 -18.71 -12.42 13.96
CA ILE A 13 -19.89 -12.38 13.09
C ILE A 13 -20.50 -13.78 13.07
N GLU A 14 -21.78 -13.87 13.43
CA GLU A 14 -22.54 -15.12 13.54
C GLU A 14 -23.07 -15.66 12.19
N ASP A 15 -22.56 -15.16 11.04
CA ASP A 15 -22.99 -15.60 9.70
C ASP A 15 -21.88 -16.41 9.00
N ASP A 16 -21.97 -17.73 9.13
CA ASP A 16 -21.04 -18.71 8.56
C ASP A 16 -21.13 -18.86 7.03
N ARG A 17 -22.07 -18.17 6.38
CA ARG A 17 -22.25 -18.19 4.92
C ARG A 17 -21.43 -17.13 4.19
N LYS A 18 -20.93 -16.11 4.89
CA LYS A 18 -20.13 -15.03 4.30
C LYS A 18 -18.66 -15.43 4.22
N SER A 19 -18.02 -15.12 3.09
CA SER A 19 -16.57 -15.13 2.93
C SER A 19 -15.92 -14.04 3.80
N GLU A 20 -14.62 -14.15 4.06
CA GLU A 20 -13.88 -13.14 4.86
C GLU A 20 -13.96 -11.74 4.22
N LYS A 21 -13.92 -11.67 2.88
CA LYS A 21 -14.13 -10.41 2.15
C LYS A 21 -15.52 -9.82 2.40
N GLU A 22 -16.57 -10.62 2.27
CA GLU A 22 -17.96 -10.19 2.49
C GLU A 22 -18.21 -9.78 3.95
N LEU A 23 -17.50 -10.39 4.90
CA LEU A 23 -17.53 -9.98 6.30
C LEU A 23 -16.89 -8.60 6.49
N VAL A 24 -15.72 -8.36 5.90
CA VAL A 24 -15.06 -7.03 5.95
C VAL A 24 -15.91 -5.97 5.27
N GLU A 25 -16.47 -6.26 4.10
CA GLU A 25 -17.39 -5.37 3.39
C GLU A 25 -18.62 -5.04 4.24
N HIS A 26 -19.21 -6.03 4.89
CA HIS A 26 -20.33 -5.81 5.80
C HIS A 26 -19.94 -4.92 6.99
N CYS A 27 -18.75 -5.12 7.59
CA CYS A 27 -18.27 -4.26 8.66
C CYS A 27 -18.13 -2.81 8.20
N ILE A 28 -17.57 -2.58 7.02
CA ILE A 28 -17.42 -1.25 6.41
C ILE A 28 -18.80 -0.60 6.23
N LEU A 29 -19.75 -1.31 5.61
CA LEU A 29 -21.07 -0.77 5.27
C LEU A 29 -21.90 -0.41 6.51
N GLU A 30 -21.80 -1.21 7.57
CA GLU A 30 -22.53 -0.98 8.83
C GLU A 30 -21.75 -0.09 9.82
N GLY A 31 -20.55 0.35 9.47
CA GLY A 31 -19.68 1.13 10.37
C GLY A 31 -19.22 0.34 11.60
N ILE A 32 -19.16 -0.99 11.50
CA ILE A 32 -18.62 -1.85 12.56
C ILE A 32 -17.10 -1.68 12.59
N SER A 33 -16.56 -1.48 13.80
CA SER A 33 -15.13 -1.26 13.97
C SER A 33 -14.30 -2.45 13.48
N LEU A 34 -13.29 -2.14 12.65
CA LEU A 34 -12.23 -3.04 12.20
C LEU A 34 -10.93 -2.82 12.99
N ASN A 35 -10.98 -2.16 14.14
CA ASN A 35 -9.79 -1.88 14.94
C ASN A 35 -9.16 -3.17 15.45
N ASP A 36 -7.84 -3.25 15.41
CA ASP A 36 -7.02 -4.40 15.79
C ASP A 36 -7.41 -5.71 15.06
N ALA A 37 -8.13 -5.61 13.95
CA ALA A 37 -8.58 -6.76 13.19
C ALA A 37 -7.39 -7.46 12.50
N ASN A 38 -7.44 -8.78 12.46
CA ASN A 38 -6.53 -9.56 11.65
C ASN A 38 -7.14 -9.74 10.25
N LEU A 39 -6.60 -8.97 9.30
CA LEU A 39 -6.99 -8.97 7.89
C LEU A 39 -5.86 -9.50 7.00
N GLU A 40 -4.95 -10.27 7.58
CA GLU A 40 -3.77 -10.80 6.90
C GLU A 40 -4.15 -11.82 5.81
N ASN A 41 -3.45 -11.76 4.68
CA ASN A 41 -3.59 -12.66 3.54
C ASN A 41 -4.99 -12.65 2.88
N LEU A 42 -5.87 -11.73 3.28
CA LEU A 42 -7.22 -11.64 2.72
C LEU A 42 -7.18 -11.02 1.32
N ASN A 43 -8.09 -11.48 0.47
CA ASN A 43 -8.40 -10.79 -0.76
C ASN A 43 -9.49 -9.74 -0.51
N LEU A 44 -9.08 -8.48 -0.39
CA LEU A 44 -9.93 -7.32 -0.14
C LEU A 44 -9.99 -6.39 -1.36
N SER A 45 -9.61 -6.87 -2.54
CA SER A 45 -9.50 -6.05 -3.74
C SER A 45 -10.85 -5.46 -4.15
N GLY A 46 -10.86 -4.20 -4.57
CA GLY A 46 -12.08 -3.51 -5.02
C GLY A 46 -13.09 -3.18 -3.93
N LEU A 47 -12.77 -3.37 -2.64
CA LEU A 47 -13.62 -2.88 -1.57
C LEU A 47 -13.55 -1.35 -1.45
N ASP A 48 -14.66 -0.76 -1.02
CA ASP A 48 -14.75 0.68 -0.75
C ASP A 48 -14.46 0.96 0.72
N PHE A 49 -13.25 1.45 1.03
CA PHE A 49 -12.86 1.92 2.35
C PHE A 49 -13.08 3.44 2.52
N ASP A 50 -13.90 4.10 1.71
CA ASP A 50 -14.15 5.54 1.83
C ASP A 50 -14.69 5.91 3.22
N ASN A 51 -14.11 6.96 3.82
CA ASN A 51 -14.46 7.49 5.15
C ASN A 51 -14.33 6.49 6.32
N VAL A 52 -13.59 5.39 6.12
CA VAL A 52 -13.33 4.40 7.17
C VAL A 52 -12.22 4.89 8.12
N PHE A 53 -12.35 4.55 9.40
CA PHE A 53 -11.33 4.77 10.43
C PHE A 53 -10.89 3.42 11.00
N ILE A 54 -9.62 3.04 10.82
CA ILE A 54 -9.05 1.79 11.32
C ILE A 54 -7.79 2.07 12.10
N ASN A 55 -7.74 1.56 13.33
CA ASN A 55 -6.58 1.62 14.20
C ASN A 55 -6.03 0.22 14.47
N GLY A 56 -4.72 0.02 14.32
CA GLY A 56 -4.02 -1.19 14.79
C GLY A 56 -4.28 -2.48 14.00
N ALA A 57 -4.99 -2.41 12.87
CA ALA A 57 -5.29 -3.62 12.08
C ALA A 57 -4.07 -4.12 11.31
N SER A 58 -4.00 -5.44 11.13
CA SER A 58 -2.97 -6.09 10.32
C SER A 58 -3.53 -6.44 8.94
N PHE A 59 -2.95 -5.86 7.89
CA PHE A 59 -3.24 -6.13 6.48
C PHE A 59 -2.07 -6.85 5.79
N LYS A 60 -1.24 -7.58 6.55
CA LYS A 60 -0.04 -8.21 5.98
C LYS A 60 -0.40 -9.15 4.85
N ASN A 61 0.30 -9.04 3.73
CA ASN A 61 0.07 -9.81 2.51
C ASN A 61 -1.37 -9.75 1.97
N ALA A 62 -2.18 -8.79 2.41
CA ALA A 62 -3.53 -8.62 1.90
C ALA A 62 -3.49 -8.10 0.46
N ASN A 63 -4.42 -8.56 -0.36
CA ASN A 63 -4.65 -7.97 -1.66
C ASN A 63 -5.65 -6.81 -1.52
N LEU A 64 -5.15 -5.58 -1.62
CA LEU A 64 -5.90 -4.32 -1.55
C LEU A 64 -5.88 -3.60 -2.91
N ASN A 65 -5.75 -4.34 -4.01
CA ASN A 65 -5.81 -3.76 -5.35
C ASN A 65 -7.17 -3.13 -5.63
N ASP A 66 -7.19 -2.04 -6.38
CA ASP A 66 -8.41 -1.35 -6.84
C ASP A 66 -9.34 -0.85 -5.72
N ILE A 67 -8.88 -0.75 -4.47
CA ILE A 67 -9.71 -0.19 -3.39
C ILE A 67 -9.92 1.32 -3.56
N SER A 68 -11.03 1.81 -3.03
CA SER A 68 -11.22 3.23 -2.72
C SER A 68 -10.94 3.47 -1.24
N SER A 69 -10.32 4.60 -0.88
CA SER A 69 -10.02 4.95 0.52
C SER A 69 -10.09 6.46 0.75
N LYS A 70 -10.97 7.15 0.04
CA LYS A 70 -11.11 8.61 0.10
C LYS A 70 -11.54 9.03 1.49
N ASN A 71 -10.83 9.99 2.06
CA ASN A 71 -11.03 10.47 3.42
C ASN A 71 -10.96 9.35 4.48
N ALA A 72 -10.34 8.22 4.18
CA ALA A 72 -10.10 7.16 5.15
C ALA A 72 -8.88 7.52 6.02
N SER A 73 -8.86 7.00 7.25
CA SER A 73 -7.74 7.14 8.17
C SER A 73 -7.32 5.76 8.68
N PHE A 74 -6.06 5.41 8.43
CA PHE A 74 -5.41 4.21 8.93
C PHE A 74 -4.31 4.63 9.90
N ILE A 75 -4.40 4.18 11.14
CA ILE A 75 -3.47 4.54 12.21
C ILE A 75 -2.88 3.25 12.78
N ASP A 76 -1.55 3.23 12.98
CA ASP A 76 -0.81 2.09 13.55
C ASP A 76 -1.09 0.75 12.83
N CYS A 77 -1.43 0.80 11.54
CA CYS A 77 -1.76 -0.39 10.73
C CYS A 77 -0.51 -0.97 10.06
N ASP A 78 -0.52 -2.28 9.84
CA ASP A 78 0.58 -2.98 9.19
C ASP A 78 0.18 -3.48 7.79
N PHE A 79 0.76 -2.88 6.75
CA PHE A 79 0.53 -3.25 5.34
C PHE A 79 1.70 -4.05 4.75
N SER A 80 2.53 -4.68 5.58
CA SER A 80 3.73 -5.37 5.11
C SER A 80 3.38 -6.49 4.12
N GLY A 81 4.00 -6.46 2.94
CA GLY A 81 3.72 -7.42 1.87
C GLY A 81 2.37 -7.23 1.16
N ALA A 82 1.57 -6.22 1.54
CA ALA A 82 0.28 -5.97 0.90
C ALA A 82 0.47 -5.51 -0.56
N SER A 83 -0.59 -5.67 -1.36
CA SER A 83 -0.63 -5.17 -2.73
C SER A 83 -1.64 -4.05 -2.87
N PHE A 84 -1.18 -2.90 -3.34
CA PHE A 84 -1.98 -1.78 -3.80
C PHE A 84 -1.65 -1.52 -5.26
N HIS A 85 -2.53 -1.97 -6.14
CA HIS A 85 -2.44 -1.70 -7.56
C HIS A 85 -3.61 -0.81 -7.98
N PHE A 86 -3.34 0.23 -8.77
CA PHE A 86 -4.34 1.20 -9.24
C PHE A 86 -5.11 1.95 -8.12
N CYS A 87 -4.53 2.06 -6.93
CA CYS A 87 -5.16 2.78 -5.82
C CYS A 87 -4.85 4.29 -5.86
N ASN A 88 -5.81 5.09 -5.43
CA ASN A 88 -5.65 6.54 -5.27
C ASN A 88 -5.81 6.92 -3.79
N PHE A 89 -4.69 7.26 -3.16
CA PHE A 89 -4.60 7.64 -1.75
C PHE A 89 -4.64 9.15 -1.53
N LEU A 90 -5.02 9.95 -2.53
CA LEU A 90 -5.26 11.38 -2.33
C LEU A 90 -6.35 11.55 -1.27
N ARG A 91 -6.00 12.16 -0.14
CA ARG A 91 -6.85 12.35 1.06
C ARG A 91 -7.05 11.11 1.92
N THR A 92 -6.31 10.03 1.69
CA THR A 92 -6.18 8.97 2.69
C THR A 92 -5.10 9.39 3.69
N GLU A 93 -5.38 9.25 4.98
CA GLU A 93 -4.39 9.49 6.02
C GLU A 93 -3.80 8.17 6.47
N PHE A 94 -2.49 8.03 6.31
CA PHE A 94 -1.72 6.98 6.95
C PHE A 94 -0.92 7.60 8.10
N GLU A 95 -1.12 7.14 9.32
CA GLU A 95 -0.34 7.56 10.48
C GLU A 95 0.32 6.35 11.11
N ASN A 96 1.65 6.41 11.30
CA ASN A 96 2.46 5.34 11.89
C ASN A 96 2.26 3.96 11.25
N CYS A 97 1.85 3.93 9.98
CA CYS A 97 1.63 2.69 9.26
C CYS A 97 2.94 2.11 8.71
N ILE A 98 2.98 0.78 8.60
CA ILE A 98 4.14 0.04 8.08
C ILE A 98 3.88 -0.33 6.62
N PHE A 99 4.85 -0.02 5.75
CA PHE A 99 4.80 -0.28 4.31
C PHE A 99 6.05 -1.06 3.84
N GLU A 100 6.40 -2.12 4.55
CA GLU A 100 7.53 -2.97 4.16
C GLU A 100 7.12 -3.94 3.04
N ASN A 101 7.93 -4.07 2.00
CA ASN A 101 7.67 -5.01 0.89
C ASN A 101 6.28 -4.86 0.23
N VAL A 102 5.69 -3.67 0.31
CA VAL A 102 4.39 -3.37 -0.30
C VAL A 102 4.53 -3.15 -1.81
N ASN A 103 3.55 -3.62 -2.59
CA ASN A 103 3.46 -3.26 -4.00
C ASN A 103 2.60 -2.00 -4.15
N LEU A 104 3.16 -0.91 -4.67
CA LEU A 104 2.47 0.39 -4.89
C LEU A 104 2.33 0.75 -6.38
N ARG A 105 2.34 -0.27 -7.25
CA ARG A 105 2.34 -0.08 -8.69
C ARG A 105 1.10 0.68 -9.15
N ASP A 106 1.33 1.72 -9.94
CA ASP A 106 0.28 2.55 -10.55
C ASP A 106 -0.63 3.23 -9.50
N CYS A 107 -0.12 3.41 -8.27
CA CYS A 107 -0.80 4.16 -7.23
C CYS A 107 -0.47 5.64 -7.25
N ILE A 108 -1.42 6.46 -6.80
CA ILE A 108 -1.19 7.85 -6.44
C ILE A 108 -1.15 7.95 -4.91
N GLY A 109 -0.03 8.43 -4.36
CA GLY A 109 0.19 8.50 -2.93
C GLY A 109 -0.54 9.64 -2.19
N ASP A 110 -0.48 9.61 -0.85
CA ASP A 110 -1.06 10.60 0.06
C ASP A 110 -0.19 11.87 0.23
N MET A 111 0.96 11.93 -0.45
CA MET A 111 1.96 12.99 -0.34
C MET A 111 2.64 13.11 1.04
N LYS A 112 2.49 12.11 1.92
CA LYS A 112 3.06 12.10 3.27
C LYS A 112 3.82 10.81 3.57
N ASN A 113 3.21 9.65 3.30
CA ASN A 113 3.79 8.33 3.55
C ASN A 113 4.07 7.59 2.25
N ILE A 114 3.18 7.73 1.29
CA ILE A 114 3.30 7.25 -0.07
C ILE A 114 3.43 8.48 -0.97
N PHE A 115 4.51 8.54 -1.72
CA PHE A 115 4.77 9.60 -2.67
C PHE A 115 4.66 9.04 -4.08
N SER A 116 4.25 9.89 -5.01
CA SER A 116 4.24 9.55 -6.43
C SER A 116 4.87 10.69 -7.23
N VAL A 117 5.67 10.32 -8.21
CA VAL A 117 6.33 11.21 -9.16
C VAL A 117 6.02 10.71 -10.55
N VAL A 118 5.46 11.59 -11.39
CA VAL A 118 5.27 11.29 -12.81
C VAL A 118 6.60 11.56 -13.52
N LEU A 119 7.14 10.54 -14.16
CA LEU A 119 8.36 10.54 -14.94
C LEU A 119 8.00 10.18 -16.38
N ASP A 120 7.96 11.14 -17.30
CA ASP A 120 7.61 10.91 -18.72
C ASP A 120 6.40 9.96 -18.90
N THR A 121 6.64 8.66 -19.15
CA THR A 121 5.64 7.60 -19.34
C THR A 121 5.32 6.75 -18.10
N TYR A 122 6.10 6.85 -17.02
CA TYR A 122 5.94 6.07 -15.79
C TYR A 122 5.48 6.92 -14.61
N VAL A 123 4.59 6.35 -13.79
CA VAL A 123 4.38 6.81 -12.42
C VAL A 123 5.30 6.01 -11.51
N MET A 124 6.25 6.69 -10.89
CA MET A 124 7.09 6.13 -9.84
C MET A 124 6.44 6.44 -8.50
N SER A 125 6.23 5.41 -7.69
CA SER A 125 5.64 5.53 -6.36
C SER A 125 6.58 4.95 -5.31
N PHE A 126 6.68 5.58 -4.14
CA PHE A 126 7.63 5.16 -3.11
C PHE A 126 7.15 5.50 -1.70
N THR A 127 7.64 4.74 -0.74
CA THR A 127 7.55 5.04 0.70
C THR A 127 8.92 5.39 1.25
N LYS A 128 9.10 5.34 2.57
CA LYS A 128 10.44 5.42 3.19
C LYS A 128 11.33 4.21 2.91
N THR A 129 10.77 3.07 2.53
CA THR A 129 11.48 1.79 2.49
C THR A 129 11.45 1.13 1.12
N ILE A 130 10.40 1.35 0.32
CA ILE A 130 10.20 0.72 -0.97
C ILE A 130 9.97 1.74 -2.09
N MET A 131 10.34 1.39 -3.31
CA MET A 131 10.02 2.15 -4.51
C MET A 131 9.55 1.20 -5.62
N ASN A 132 8.55 1.67 -6.36
CA ASN A 132 8.04 1.07 -7.58
C ASN A 132 8.45 1.92 -8.77
N LEU A 133 9.01 1.29 -9.80
CA LEU A 133 9.27 1.88 -11.11
C LEU A 133 8.74 0.91 -12.17
N GLY A 134 7.65 1.28 -12.84
CA GLY A 134 6.95 0.36 -13.75
C GLY A 134 6.46 -0.90 -13.03
N CYS A 135 6.82 -2.06 -13.57
CA CYS A 135 6.45 -3.36 -13.00
C CYS A 135 7.33 -3.78 -11.81
N ASP A 136 8.48 -3.13 -11.61
CA ASP A 136 9.44 -3.53 -10.60
C ASP A 136 9.17 -2.85 -9.26
N SER A 137 9.19 -3.64 -8.19
CA SER A 137 9.14 -3.16 -6.82
C SER A 137 10.35 -3.71 -6.06
N LYS A 138 11.14 -2.82 -5.45
CA LYS A 138 12.34 -3.17 -4.68
C LYS A 138 12.54 -2.17 -3.53
N SER A 139 13.29 -2.57 -2.51
CA SER A 139 13.68 -1.65 -1.44
C SER A 139 14.46 -0.45 -2.03
N ILE A 140 14.40 0.70 -1.35
CA ILE A 140 15.18 1.89 -1.77
C ILE A 140 16.68 1.57 -1.79
N GLU A 141 17.16 0.80 -0.82
CA GLU A 141 18.57 0.39 -0.74
C GLU A 141 19.00 -0.45 -1.94
N ASP A 142 18.15 -1.36 -2.39
CA ASP A 142 18.43 -2.20 -3.55
C ASP A 142 18.35 -1.38 -4.84
N TRP A 143 17.38 -0.48 -4.96
CA TRP A 143 17.33 0.45 -6.08
C TRP A 143 18.59 1.32 -6.19
N ARG A 144 19.19 1.76 -5.08
CA ARG A 144 20.46 2.53 -5.15
C ARG A 144 21.58 1.71 -5.79
N LYS A 145 21.61 0.40 -5.53
CA LYS A 145 22.60 -0.54 -6.08
C LYS A 145 22.31 -0.90 -7.55
N THR A 146 21.05 -0.84 -8.00
CA THR A 146 20.63 -1.17 -9.37
C THR A 146 21.37 -0.32 -10.42
N THR A 147 22.03 -1.00 -11.36
CA THR A 147 22.65 -0.43 -12.55
C THR A 147 21.71 -0.52 -13.75
N THR A 148 22.04 0.15 -14.86
CA THR A 148 21.22 0.06 -16.08
C THR A 148 21.20 -1.36 -16.66
N ASP A 149 22.26 -2.15 -16.44
CA ASP A 149 22.35 -3.53 -16.92
C ASP A 149 21.41 -4.50 -16.17
N ASP A 150 20.92 -4.11 -14.99
CA ASP A 150 20.02 -4.89 -14.14
C ASP A 150 18.53 -4.68 -14.48
N ILE A 151 18.23 -3.77 -15.40
CA ILE A 151 16.87 -3.48 -15.86
C ILE A 151 16.72 -4.20 -17.19
N ASP A 152 15.58 -4.84 -17.44
CA ASP A 152 15.35 -5.55 -18.71
C ASP A 152 14.64 -4.65 -19.74
N ASP A 153 13.66 -3.87 -19.30
CA ASP A 153 12.84 -3.01 -20.13
C ASP A 153 13.63 -1.81 -20.70
N GLU A 154 13.61 -1.63 -22.02
CA GLU A 154 14.42 -0.61 -22.71
C GLU A 154 14.00 0.83 -22.38
N GLU A 155 12.71 1.06 -22.14
CA GLU A 155 12.19 2.37 -21.79
C GLU A 155 12.57 2.73 -20.35
N GLN A 156 12.42 1.77 -19.44
CA GLN A 156 12.86 1.88 -18.05
C GLN A 156 14.39 2.03 -17.96
N LYS A 157 15.18 1.33 -18.79
CA LYS A 157 16.64 1.49 -18.87
C LYS A 157 17.02 2.91 -19.23
N TRP A 158 16.40 3.47 -20.27
CA TRP A 158 16.64 4.83 -20.69
C TRP A 158 16.30 5.80 -19.55
N LEU A 159 15.10 5.70 -18.99
CA LEU A 159 14.67 6.55 -17.88
C LEU A 159 15.64 6.45 -16.71
N TRP A 160 16.05 5.24 -16.33
CA TRP A 160 16.98 5.01 -15.24
C TRP A 160 18.34 5.67 -15.50
N LYS A 161 18.88 5.52 -16.71
CA LYS A 161 20.17 6.13 -17.09
C LYS A 161 20.15 7.66 -16.94
N TYR A 162 19.03 8.31 -17.23
CA TYR A 162 18.93 9.78 -17.20
C TYR A 162 18.45 10.35 -15.86
N TYR A 163 17.53 9.65 -15.19
CA TYR A 163 16.81 10.19 -14.04
C TYR A 163 17.23 9.57 -12.70
N LYS A 164 18.05 8.51 -12.65
CA LYS A 164 18.44 7.83 -11.40
C LYS A 164 18.90 8.82 -10.31
N GLU A 165 19.82 9.72 -10.63
CA GLU A 165 20.34 10.68 -9.65
C GLU A 165 19.24 11.65 -9.16
N LEU A 166 18.42 12.16 -10.08
CA LEU A 166 17.30 13.05 -9.75
C LEU A 166 16.23 12.35 -8.91
N ILE A 167 15.93 11.08 -9.22
CA ILE A 167 14.98 10.25 -8.45
C ILE A 167 15.43 10.17 -6.99
N PHE A 168 16.71 9.86 -6.75
CA PHE A 168 17.22 9.79 -5.39
C PHE A 168 17.31 11.16 -4.72
N GLU A 169 17.64 12.23 -5.45
CA GLU A 169 17.57 13.60 -4.91
C GLU A 169 16.16 13.95 -4.43
N ILE A 170 15.13 13.57 -5.20
CA ILE A 170 13.72 13.76 -4.82
C ILE A 170 13.37 12.93 -3.58
N ILE A 171 13.74 11.65 -3.56
CA ILE A 171 13.50 10.76 -2.42
C ILE A 171 14.16 11.32 -1.17
N ASP A 172 15.44 11.66 -1.22
CA ASP A 172 16.21 12.15 -0.07
C ASP A 172 15.62 13.45 0.50
N LYS A 173 15.26 14.39 -0.38
CA LYS A 173 14.56 15.62 0.02
C LYS A 173 13.21 15.35 0.67
N ARG A 174 12.41 14.42 0.14
CA ARG A 174 11.08 14.08 0.67
C ARG A 174 11.16 13.35 1.99
N LEU A 175 12.13 12.46 2.15
CA LEU A 175 12.32 11.69 3.37
C LEU A 175 13.10 12.45 4.45
N GLY A 176 13.63 13.64 4.13
CA GLY A 176 14.41 14.45 5.05
C GLY A 176 15.80 13.86 5.35
N VAL A 177 16.31 13.00 4.46
CA VAL A 177 17.67 12.47 4.55
C VAL A 177 18.61 13.58 4.09
N LYS A 178 19.49 14.05 4.99
CA LYS A 178 20.56 14.97 4.58
C LYS A 178 21.62 14.16 3.85
N ASN A 179 22.00 14.61 2.66
CA ASN A 179 23.21 14.12 2.00
C ASN A 179 24.39 14.70 2.79
N ASP A 180 25.10 13.84 3.53
CA ASP A 180 26.37 14.18 4.18
C ASP A 180 27.48 14.45 3.13
#